data_AF-A0A2M7CFI7-F1
#
_entry.id   AF-A0A2M7CFI7-F1
#
_cell.length_a   1.000
_cell.length_b   1.000
_cell.length_c   1.000
_cell.angle_alpha   90.00
_cell.angle_beta   90.00
_cell.angle_gamma   90.00
#
_symmetry.space_group_name_H-M   'P 1'
#
loop_
_entity.id
_entity.type
_entity.pdbx_description
1 polymer ?
#
loop_
_entity_poly.entity_id
_entity_poly.type
_entity_poly.pdbx_seq_one_letter_code
_entity_poly.pdbx_strand_id
1 'polypeptide(L)' 'MAEEIWRQLEDGTLNNAANLTNADQVASLCGWLCSL' A
#
# COMPACT_ATOMS: atom_id res chain seq x y z
N MET A 1 11.21 6.76 6.21
CA MET A 1 10.28 6.53 5.09
C MET A 1 9.36 5.34 5.31
N ALA A 2 9.84 4.10 5.46
CA ALA A 2 8.94 2.95 5.70
C ALA A 2 8.06 3.11 6.96
N GLU A 3 8.63 3.60 8.07
CA GLU A 3 7.88 3.88 9.30
C GLU A 3 6.85 5.01 9.15
N GLU A 4 7.11 6.00 8.28
CA GLU A 4 6.17 7.09 8.03
C GLU A 4 4.99 6.62 7.21
N ILE A 5 5.24 5.77 6.20
CA ILE A 5 4.19 5.10 5.42
C ILE A 5 3.33 4.23 6.34
N TRP A 6 3.95 3.49 7.26
CA TRP A 6 3.21 2.68 8.23
C TRP A 6 2.31 3.52 9.12
N ARG A 7 2.83 4.61 9.69
CA ARG A 7 2.02 5.54 10.50
C ARG A 7 0.85 6.12 9.71
N GLN A 8 1.07 6.49 8.45
CA GLN A 8 0.01 7.01 7.58
C GLN A 8 -1.05 5.96 7.22
N LEU A 9 -0.68 4.68 7.19
CA LEU A 9 -1.64 3.58 7.04
C LEU A 9 -2.45 3.38 8.32
N GLU A 10 -1.81 3.46 9.50
CA GLU A 10 -2.47 3.33 10.80
C GLU A 10 -3.42 4.49 11.11
N ASP A 11 -3.03 5.72 10.78
CA ASP A 11 -3.84 6.93 11.03
C ASP A 11 -4.92 7.18 9.95
N GLY A 12 -4.91 6.40 8.87
CA GLY A 12 -5.89 6.46 7.78
C GLY A 12 -5.64 7.59 6.77
N THR A 13 -4.53 8.31 6.87
CA THR A 13 -4.11 9.30 5.85
C THR A 13 -3.81 8.62 4.52
N LEU A 14 -3.29 7.40 4.56
CA LEU A 14 -3.02 6.55 3.40
C LEU A 14 -3.88 5.29 3.47
N ASN A 15 -4.60 4.99 2.39
CA ASN A 15 -5.50 3.84 2.35
C ASN A 15 -4.80 2.52 1.98
N ASN A 16 -3.69 2.59 1.23
CA ASN A 16 -2.96 1.42 0.78
C ASN A 16 -1.52 1.80 0.36
N ALA A 17 -0.58 0.86 0.47
CA ALA A 17 0.81 1.04 0.03
C ALA A 17 1.40 -0.30 -0.43
N ALA A 18 2.30 -0.26 -1.40
CA ALA A 18 3.06 -1.43 -1.83
C ALA A 18 4.53 -1.07 -2.07
N ASN A 19 5.41 -2.00 -1.76
CA ASN A 19 6.80 -1.95 -2.20
C ASN A 19 6.90 -2.45 -3.65
N LEU A 20 7.36 -1.59 -4.57
CA LEU A 20 7.48 -1.92 -5.99
C LEU A 20 8.45 -3.06 -6.31
N THR A 21 9.40 -3.38 -5.43
CA THR A 21 10.31 -4.52 -5.62
C THR A 21 9.72 -5.84 -5.08
N ASN A 22 8.55 -5.80 -4.45
CA ASN A 22 7.82 -6.97 -3.99
C ASN A 22 6.60 -7.20 -4.91
N ALA A 23 6.70 -8.22 -5.77
CA ALA A 23 5.67 -8.52 -6.76
C ALA A 23 4.29 -8.85 -6.15
N ASP A 24 4.25 -9.50 -4.98
CA ASP A 24 3.00 -9.87 -4.31
C ASP A 24 2.26 -8.62 -3.80
N GLN A 25 3.00 -7.66 -3.24
CA GLN A 25 2.42 -6.40 -2.77
C GLN A 25 1.90 -5.56 -3.94
N VAL A 26 2.63 -5.52 -5.05
CA VAL A 26 2.19 -4.82 -6.27
C VAL A 26 0.93 -5.48 -6.84
N ALA A 27 0.88 -6.81 -6.93
CA ALA A 27 -0.30 -7.54 -7.40
C ALA A 27 -1.52 -7.28 -6.51
N SER A 28 -1.33 -7.29 -5.17
CA SER A 28 -2.39 -6.96 -4.22
C SER A 28 -2.89 -5.53 -4.38
N LEU A 29 -1.98 -4.56 -4.56
CA LEU A 29 -2.35 -3.16 -4.78
C LEU A 29 -3.10 -2.96 -6.09
N CYS A 30 -2.64 -3.58 -7.19
CA CYS A 30 -3.32 -3.55 -8.49
C CYS A 30 -4.71 -4.19 -8.41
N GLY A 31 -4.85 -5.32 -7.71
CA GLY A 31 -6.15 -5.96 -7.48
C GLY A 31 -7.12 -5.03 -6.74
N TRP A 32 -6.65 -4.37 -5.68
CA TRP A 32 -7.42 -3.36 -4.97
C TRP A 32 -7.83 -2.19 -5.88
N LEU A 33 -6.91 -1.66 -6.68
CA LEU A 33 -7.17 -0.59 -7.66
C LEU A 33 -8.22 -0.97 -8.71
N CYS A 34 -8.24 -2.22 -9.16
CA CYS A 34 -9.24 -2.71 -10.11
C CYS A 34 -10.62 -3.00 -9.48
N SER A 35 -10.69 -3.10 -8.15
CA SER A 35 -11.92 -3.38 -7.40
C SER A 35 -12.62 -2.14 -6.83
N LEU A 36 -12.01 -0.96 -7.02
CA LEU A 36 -12.56 0.36 -6.69
C LEU A 36 -13.71 0.73 -7.64
#